data_AF-A0A6J0XVV9-F1
#
_entry.id   AF-A0A6J0XVV9-F1
#
_cell.length_a   1.000
_cell.length_b   1.000
_cell.length_c   1.000
_cell.angle_alpha   90.00
_cell.angle_beta   90.00
_cell.angle_gamma   90.00
#
_symmetry.space_group_name_H-M   'P 1'
#
loop_
_entity.id
_entity.type
_entity.pdbx_description
1 polymer ?
#
loop_
_entity_poly.entity_id
_entity_poly.type
_entity_poly.pdbx_seq_one_letter_code
_entity_poly.pdbx_strand_id
1 'polypeptide(L)'
;MSGTRASNDRPPSAGGVKRGRLQHEAATTGSRVTVVLGAQWGDEGKGKVVDLLATDADIISRCQGGNNAGHTVVVDGKEYDFHLLPSGIINTKAVSFIGNGVVVHLPGLFEEAEKNEKKGLKDWEKRLVISDRAHLVFDFHQAVDGLQEVQRQAQEGKNIGTTRKGIGPAYSSKAARTGLRICDLLSDFDEFSTRFKNLAQQHQSMFPSLEIDVEGQLKRLKGFAERIRPMVRDGVYFMYEALHGPPKKVLVEGANAALLDIDFGTYPFVTSSNCTVGGVCTGLGIPPQNIGEVYGVVKAYTTRVGIGAFPTEQINEIGDLLQSRGHEWGVTTGRKRRCGWLDLMILRYAHMVNGFTAWVAGLDEAGHPGHPGRDQGRRGVQAQREADPLLPSEVGRCRQVQRFHDPAVLDKAGADPSGPCRVATSRPFLSRQNQRRKQRDLTAIFCTFVFLFKPSAQPTDFYNLKHLKASVVYIFLNPAISHQLKPEPFSGS
;
A
#
# COMPACT_ATOMS: atom_id res chain seq x y z
N MET A 1 -4.21 -75.93 4.01
CA MET A 1 -3.56 -75.37 2.83
C MET A 1 -4.47 -75.62 1.63
N SER A 2 -5.26 -74.63 1.23
CA SER A 2 -6.02 -74.67 -0.03
C SER A 2 -5.88 -73.31 -0.70
N GLY A 3 -5.13 -73.29 -1.78
CA GLY A 3 -4.92 -72.12 -2.61
C GLY A 3 -5.90 -72.11 -3.77
N THR A 4 -6.50 -70.95 -4.03
CA THR A 4 -7.10 -70.62 -5.32
C THR A 4 -6.89 -69.13 -5.58
N ARG A 5 -6.28 -68.83 -6.73
CA ARG A 5 -6.02 -67.47 -7.26
C ARG A 5 -7.34 -66.75 -7.51
N ALA A 6 -7.42 -65.47 -7.13
CA ALA A 6 -8.43 -64.53 -7.59
C ALA A 6 -7.77 -63.31 -8.24
N SER A 7 -8.45 -62.81 -9.26
CA SER A 7 -8.08 -61.84 -10.29
C SER A 7 -7.78 -60.41 -9.79
N ASN A 8 -6.90 -59.74 -10.53
CA ASN A 8 -6.64 -58.30 -10.46
C ASN A 8 -7.86 -57.51 -10.96
N ASP A 9 -8.61 -56.90 -10.06
CA ASP A 9 -9.45 -55.75 -10.37
C ASP A 9 -8.84 -54.48 -9.76
N ARG A 10 -8.35 -53.57 -10.61
CA ARG A 10 -8.01 -52.20 -10.20
C ARG A 10 -9.30 -51.38 -10.09
N PRO A 11 -9.52 -50.61 -9.02
CA PRO A 11 -10.62 -49.65 -8.99
C PRO A 11 -10.33 -48.47 -9.94
N PRO A 12 -11.37 -47.85 -10.53
CA PRO A 12 -11.20 -46.75 -11.46
C PRO A 12 -10.73 -45.47 -10.74
N SER A 13 -9.99 -44.68 -11.50
CA SER A 13 -9.23 -43.48 -11.12
C SER A 13 -10.00 -42.43 -10.31
N ALA A 14 -9.35 -41.94 -9.24
CA ALA A 14 -9.74 -40.80 -8.41
C ALA A 14 -9.65 -39.45 -9.17
N GLY A 15 -10.60 -39.17 -10.06
CA GLY A 15 -10.71 -37.88 -10.78
C GLY A 15 -11.73 -36.89 -10.19
N GLY A 16 -12.69 -37.35 -9.37
CA GLY A 16 -13.84 -36.54 -8.95
C GLY A 16 -13.74 -35.85 -7.58
N VAL A 17 -12.88 -36.34 -6.67
CA VAL A 17 -12.90 -35.94 -5.25
C VAL A 17 -12.29 -34.54 -5.01
N LYS A 18 -11.36 -34.09 -5.86
CA LYS A 18 -10.64 -32.81 -5.66
C LYS A 18 -11.54 -31.58 -5.86
N ARG A 19 -12.49 -31.61 -6.79
CA ARG A 19 -13.35 -30.45 -7.12
C ARG A 19 -14.40 -30.17 -6.03
N GLY A 20 -15.04 -31.22 -5.50
CA GLY A 20 -16.02 -31.09 -4.42
C GLY A 20 -15.38 -30.61 -3.11
N ARG A 21 -14.17 -31.10 -2.80
CA ARG A 21 -13.43 -30.66 -1.60
C ARG A 21 -13.00 -29.20 -1.68
N LEU A 22 -12.49 -28.74 -2.83
CA LEU A 22 -12.09 -27.33 -3.03
C LEU A 22 -13.30 -26.37 -3.00
N GLN A 23 -14.45 -26.78 -3.54
CA GLN A 23 -15.67 -25.98 -3.47
C GLN A 23 -16.25 -25.94 -2.05
N HIS A 24 -16.16 -27.04 -1.30
CA HIS A 24 -16.58 -27.09 0.10
C HIS A 24 -15.63 -26.29 1.00
N GLU A 25 -14.31 -26.36 0.78
CA GLU A 25 -13.30 -25.56 1.50
C GLU A 25 -13.46 -24.05 1.22
N ALA A 26 -13.76 -23.67 -0.04
CA ALA A 26 -14.07 -22.29 -0.43
C ALA A 26 -15.39 -21.77 0.17
N ALA A 27 -16.42 -22.61 0.24
CA ALA A 27 -17.68 -22.26 0.89
C ALA A 27 -17.52 -22.07 2.40
N THR A 28 -16.59 -22.79 3.04
CA THR A 28 -16.32 -22.65 4.49
C THR A 28 -15.39 -21.50 4.84
N THR A 29 -14.62 -20.95 3.90
CA THR A 29 -13.65 -19.88 4.18
C THR A 29 -14.26 -18.49 4.20
N GLY A 30 -15.45 -18.29 3.64
CA GLY A 30 -16.07 -16.98 3.47
C GLY A 30 -15.37 -16.12 2.41
N SER A 31 -15.70 -14.82 2.38
CA SER A 31 -15.11 -13.83 1.49
C SER A 31 -13.62 -13.66 1.78
N ARG A 32 -12.86 -13.31 0.74
CA ARG A 32 -11.44 -12.98 0.86
C ARG A 32 -11.22 -11.48 0.67
N VAL A 33 -10.29 -10.93 1.44
CA VAL A 33 -9.90 -9.52 1.33
C VAL A 33 -8.92 -9.31 0.19
N THR A 34 -9.03 -8.15 -0.46
CA THR A 34 -8.05 -7.64 -1.43
C THR A 34 -7.13 -6.67 -0.71
N VAL A 35 -5.82 -6.79 -0.88
CA VAL A 35 -4.81 -5.99 -0.16
C VAL A 35 -3.99 -5.18 -1.15
N VAL A 36 -3.71 -3.92 -0.84
CA VAL A 36 -2.78 -3.05 -1.59
C VAL A 36 -1.62 -2.66 -0.68
N LEU A 37 -0.39 -3.05 -1.04
CA LEU A 37 0.83 -2.77 -0.27
C LEU A 37 1.89 -2.10 -1.13
N GLY A 38 2.78 -1.32 -0.49
CA GLY A 38 3.88 -0.66 -1.16
C GLY A 38 5.09 -1.59 -1.16
N ALA A 39 5.75 -1.73 -2.30
CA ALA A 39 6.85 -2.68 -2.44
C ALA A 39 8.25 -2.08 -2.18
N GLN A 40 8.36 -0.79 -1.89
CA GLN A 40 9.62 -0.07 -1.74
C GLN A 40 9.67 0.63 -0.36
N TRP A 41 10.07 1.90 -0.30
CA TRP A 41 10.17 2.73 0.92
C TRP A 41 9.03 3.75 1.06
N GLY A 42 7.87 3.49 0.46
CA GLY A 42 6.74 4.41 0.44
C GLY A 42 6.74 5.30 -0.80
N ASP A 43 5.69 6.11 -0.94
CA ASP A 43 5.50 7.04 -2.06
C ASP A 43 5.39 6.37 -3.44
N GLU A 44 4.98 5.10 -3.49
CA GLU A 44 4.79 4.36 -4.75
C GLU A 44 3.46 4.69 -5.46
N GLY A 45 2.69 5.67 -4.99
CA GLY A 45 1.40 6.00 -5.59
C GLY A 45 0.27 5.02 -5.25
N LYS A 46 0.35 4.31 -4.12
CA LYS A 46 -0.69 3.37 -3.64
C LYS A 46 -2.09 3.98 -3.64
N GLY A 47 -2.22 5.25 -3.28
CA GLY A 47 -3.50 5.96 -3.21
C GLY A 47 -4.31 5.80 -4.50
N LYS A 48 -3.69 6.00 -5.67
CA LYS A 48 -4.38 5.85 -6.97
C LYS A 48 -4.91 4.43 -7.21
N VAL A 49 -4.19 3.41 -6.76
CA VAL A 49 -4.62 2.00 -6.87
C VAL A 49 -5.77 1.72 -5.92
N VAL A 50 -5.69 2.26 -4.70
CA VAL A 50 -6.75 2.16 -3.69
C VAL A 50 -8.01 2.86 -4.18
N ASP A 51 -7.90 4.06 -4.75
CA ASP A 51 -9.03 4.82 -5.29
C ASP A 51 -9.75 4.06 -6.41
N LEU A 52 -8.99 3.45 -7.33
CA LEU A 52 -9.53 2.62 -8.39
C LEU A 52 -10.32 1.43 -7.83
N LEU A 53 -9.76 0.73 -6.84
CA LEU A 53 -10.39 -0.47 -6.26
C LEU A 53 -11.52 -0.13 -5.27
N ALA A 54 -11.47 1.04 -4.61
CA ALA A 54 -12.44 1.48 -3.62
C ALA A 54 -13.81 1.79 -4.22
N THR A 55 -13.88 2.07 -5.53
CA THR A 55 -15.14 2.34 -6.25
C THR A 55 -16.12 1.16 -6.13
N ASP A 56 -15.61 -0.07 -6.17
CA ASP A 56 -16.41 -1.30 -6.13
C ASP A 56 -16.34 -2.04 -4.79
N ALA A 57 -15.69 -1.45 -3.77
CA ALA A 57 -15.54 -2.08 -2.46
C ALA A 57 -16.75 -1.80 -1.56
N ASP A 58 -17.17 -2.80 -0.78
CA ASP A 58 -18.19 -2.65 0.25
C ASP A 58 -17.59 -2.15 1.57
N ILE A 59 -16.34 -2.54 1.85
CA ILE A 59 -15.58 -2.13 3.03
C ILE A 59 -14.16 -1.76 2.60
N ILE A 60 -13.68 -0.59 3.04
CA ILE A 60 -12.28 -0.16 2.87
C ILE A 60 -11.68 -0.03 4.26
N SER A 61 -10.54 -0.68 4.49
CA SER A 61 -9.96 -0.79 5.83
C SER A 61 -8.50 -0.38 5.89
N ARG A 62 -8.08 0.17 7.03
CA ARG A 62 -6.66 0.27 7.42
C ARG A 62 -6.38 -0.69 8.56
N CYS A 63 -5.23 -1.36 8.52
CA CYS A 63 -4.89 -2.41 9.49
C CYS A 63 -3.69 -2.08 10.38
N GLN A 64 -2.90 -1.07 10.06
CA GLN A 64 -1.64 -0.73 10.72
C GLN A 64 -1.30 0.76 10.58
N GLY A 65 -0.26 1.20 11.28
CA GLY A 65 0.25 2.57 11.22
C GLY A 65 -0.61 3.54 12.03
N GLY A 66 -0.57 4.81 11.64
CA GLY A 66 -1.42 5.87 12.16
C GLY A 66 -1.46 7.03 11.17
N ASN A 67 -1.51 8.27 11.65
CA ASN A 67 -1.53 9.48 10.81
C ASN A 67 -0.14 9.89 10.25
N ASN A 68 0.78 8.93 10.12
CA ASN A 68 2.15 9.09 9.60
C ASN A 68 2.30 8.68 8.13
N ALA A 69 1.26 8.09 7.55
CA ALA A 69 1.11 7.94 6.11
C ALA A 69 -0.03 8.85 5.67
N GLY A 70 0.03 9.34 4.44
CA GLY A 70 -1.07 10.10 3.87
C GLY A 70 -1.03 10.07 2.36
N HIS A 71 -2.18 10.33 1.76
CA HIS A 71 -2.30 10.54 0.33
C HIS A 71 -3.48 11.44 0.01
N THR A 72 -3.37 12.12 -1.12
CA THR A 72 -4.40 13.01 -1.63
C THR A 72 -5.19 12.27 -2.70
N VAL A 73 -6.52 12.38 -2.64
CA VAL A 73 -7.45 11.82 -3.62
C VAL A 73 -8.23 12.95 -4.26
N VAL A 74 -8.35 12.93 -5.59
CA VAL A 74 -9.09 13.95 -6.35
C VAL A 74 -10.38 13.34 -6.90
N VAL A 75 -11.52 13.85 -6.45
CA VAL A 75 -12.85 13.44 -6.93
C VAL A 75 -13.65 14.67 -7.32
N ASP A 76 -14.19 14.67 -8.54
CA ASP A 76 -14.98 15.77 -9.10
C ASP A 76 -14.29 17.15 -8.98
N GLY A 77 -12.97 17.18 -9.21
CA GLY A 77 -12.15 18.38 -9.12
C GLY A 77 -11.85 18.86 -7.70
N LYS A 78 -12.18 18.09 -6.67
CA LYS A 78 -11.91 18.39 -5.26
C LYS A 78 -10.83 17.48 -4.70
N GLU A 79 -9.82 18.08 -4.07
CA GLU A 79 -8.70 17.36 -3.46
C GLU A 79 -8.98 17.07 -1.98
N TYR A 80 -9.01 15.80 -1.59
CA TYR A 80 -9.17 15.36 -0.21
C TYR A 80 -7.86 14.79 0.31
N ASP A 81 -7.48 15.13 1.53
CA ASP A 81 -6.21 14.71 2.12
C ASP A 81 -6.48 13.74 3.27
N PHE A 82 -6.05 12.50 3.12
CA PHE A 82 -6.27 11.45 4.11
C PHE A 82 -4.99 11.03 4.80
N HIS A 83 -5.04 10.85 6.12
CA HIS A 83 -3.92 10.38 6.94
C HIS A 83 -4.31 9.21 7.83
N LEU A 84 -5.43 9.30 8.55
CA LEU A 84 -5.96 8.23 9.41
C LEU A 84 -7.26 7.61 8.87
N LEU A 85 -8.12 8.41 8.23
CA LEU A 85 -9.33 7.89 7.55
C LEU A 85 -8.94 7.08 6.31
N PRO A 86 -9.41 5.82 6.17
CA PRO A 86 -9.23 5.07 4.92
C PRO A 86 -9.77 5.90 3.75
N SER A 87 -9.01 6.06 2.67
CA SER A 87 -9.38 7.02 1.61
C SER A 87 -10.62 6.64 0.82
N GLY A 88 -10.94 5.35 0.81
CA GLY A 88 -12.22 4.84 0.34
C GLY A 88 -13.43 5.43 1.06
N ILE A 89 -13.23 6.19 2.15
CA ILE A 89 -14.27 7.04 2.74
C ILE A 89 -14.79 8.10 1.75
N ILE A 90 -14.28 8.27 0.53
CA ILE A 90 -15.03 9.08 -0.46
C ILE A 90 -16.24 8.31 -1.00
N ASN A 91 -16.16 6.98 -1.09
CA ASN A 91 -17.28 6.15 -1.54
C ASN A 91 -18.40 6.12 -0.50
N THR A 92 -19.48 6.85 -0.75
CA THR A 92 -20.63 6.98 0.16
C THR A 92 -21.41 5.68 0.37
N LYS A 93 -21.20 4.68 -0.50
CA LYS A 93 -21.84 3.36 -0.40
C LYS A 93 -21.03 2.36 0.40
N ALA A 94 -19.76 2.66 0.66
CA ALA A 94 -18.85 1.77 1.37
C ALA A 94 -18.68 2.17 2.83
N VAL A 95 -18.34 1.18 3.66
CA VAL A 95 -17.97 1.37 5.06
C VAL A 95 -16.45 1.49 5.16
N SER A 96 -15.97 2.54 5.82
CA SER A 96 -14.56 2.68 6.18
C SER A 96 -14.31 2.06 7.54
N PHE A 97 -13.27 1.23 7.66
CA PHE A 97 -12.93 0.53 8.90
C PHE A 97 -11.48 0.82 9.36
N ILE A 98 -11.31 1.21 10.61
CA ILE A 98 -10.00 1.34 11.25
C ILE A 98 -9.79 0.12 12.15
N GLY A 99 -8.86 -0.75 11.77
CA GLY A 99 -8.54 -2.00 12.45
C GLY A 99 -7.77 -1.83 13.76
N ASN A 100 -7.71 -2.91 14.54
CA ASN A 100 -7.06 -2.94 15.85
C ASN A 100 -5.53 -2.77 15.81
N GLY A 101 -4.91 -2.96 14.65
CA GLY A 101 -3.46 -2.76 14.49
C GLY A 101 -3.05 -1.30 14.34
N VAL A 102 -4.00 -0.39 14.11
CA VAL A 102 -3.78 1.06 13.96
C VAL A 102 -3.61 1.74 15.33
N VAL A 103 -2.76 2.77 15.39
CA VAL A 103 -2.67 3.72 16.50
C VAL A 103 -3.37 5.04 16.10
N VAL A 104 -4.31 5.48 16.92
CA VAL A 104 -5.29 6.55 16.60
C VAL A 104 -5.02 7.78 17.45
N HIS A 105 -4.65 8.90 16.82
CA HIS A 105 -4.65 10.22 17.48
C HIS A 105 -6.01 10.87 17.29
N LEU A 106 -6.81 10.98 18.36
CA LEU A 106 -8.20 11.48 18.28
C LEU A 106 -8.29 12.93 17.77
N PRO A 107 -7.50 13.90 18.27
CA PRO A 107 -7.51 15.25 17.70
C PRO A 107 -7.19 15.22 16.20
N GLY A 108 -6.14 14.50 15.80
CA GLY A 108 -5.74 14.38 14.40
C GLY A 108 -6.82 13.77 13.50
N LEU A 109 -7.54 12.74 13.99
CA LEU A 109 -8.67 12.13 13.28
C LEU A 109 -9.77 13.15 12.98
N PHE A 110 -10.21 13.88 14.01
CA PHE A 110 -11.30 14.84 13.87
C PHE A 110 -10.89 16.08 13.07
N GLU A 111 -9.66 16.57 13.24
CA GLU A 111 -9.13 17.67 12.42
C GLU A 111 -9.06 17.30 10.93
N GLU A 112 -8.62 16.07 10.61
CA GLU A 112 -8.63 15.54 9.25
C GLU A 112 -10.05 15.46 8.69
N ALA A 113 -10.98 14.90 9.47
CA ALA A 113 -12.36 14.72 9.05
C ALA A 113 -13.07 16.07 8.82
N GLU A 114 -12.93 17.03 9.73
CA GLU A 114 -13.51 18.36 9.62
C GLU A 114 -12.93 19.16 8.44
N LYS A 115 -11.63 19.01 8.14
CA LYS A 115 -11.00 19.61 6.95
C LYS A 115 -11.63 19.06 5.67
N ASN A 116 -11.78 17.74 5.58
CA ASN A 116 -12.38 17.10 4.41
C ASN A 116 -13.90 17.35 4.30
N GLU A 117 -14.60 17.48 5.43
CA GLU A 117 -16.03 17.78 5.46
C GLU A 117 -16.34 19.17 4.90
N LYS A 118 -15.44 20.16 5.11
CA LYS A 118 -15.50 21.49 4.49
C LYS A 118 -15.34 21.44 2.97
N LYS A 119 -14.58 20.47 2.45
CA LYS A 119 -14.41 20.25 1.00
C LYS A 119 -15.60 19.50 0.38
N GLY A 120 -16.37 18.77 1.19
CA GLY A 120 -17.62 18.13 0.77
C GLY A 120 -17.77 16.67 1.20
N LEU A 121 -16.88 16.16 2.07
CA LEU A 121 -16.98 14.81 2.62
C LEU A 121 -18.09 14.74 3.68
N LYS A 122 -19.35 14.72 3.24
CA LYS A 122 -20.52 14.67 4.14
C LYS A 122 -20.77 13.26 4.68
N ASP A 123 -21.46 13.21 5.83
CA ASP A 123 -21.95 11.98 6.46
C ASP A 123 -20.86 10.91 6.71
N TRP A 124 -19.60 11.32 6.85
CA TRP A 124 -18.47 10.41 7.03
C TRP A 124 -18.59 9.61 8.35
N GLU A 125 -19.12 10.23 9.41
CA GLU A 125 -19.35 9.60 10.72
C GLU A 125 -20.32 8.41 10.64
N LYS A 126 -21.27 8.42 9.68
CA LYS A 126 -22.28 7.35 9.53
C LYS A 126 -21.71 6.06 8.93
N ARG A 127 -20.51 6.13 8.36
CA ARG A 127 -19.87 5.04 7.61
C ARG A 127 -18.43 4.78 8.02
N LEU A 128 -17.96 5.45 9.07
CA LEU A 128 -16.71 5.11 9.73
C LEU A 128 -17.00 4.14 10.87
N VAL A 129 -16.27 3.02 10.89
CA VAL A 129 -16.24 2.07 11.99
C VAL A 129 -14.80 1.98 12.52
N ILE A 130 -14.63 2.02 13.83
CA ILE A 130 -13.33 1.99 14.49
C ILE A 130 -13.32 0.79 15.44
N SER A 131 -12.28 -0.02 15.37
CA SER A 131 -12.08 -1.10 16.33
C SER A 131 -11.85 -0.52 17.72
N ASP A 132 -12.65 -1.01 18.67
CA ASP A 132 -12.47 -0.83 20.11
C ASP A 132 -11.04 -1.20 20.60
N ARG A 133 -10.34 -2.10 19.91
CA ARG A 133 -9.00 -2.57 20.27
C ARG A 133 -7.86 -1.72 19.69
N ALA A 134 -8.16 -0.72 18.87
CA ALA A 134 -7.15 0.22 18.36
C ALA A 134 -6.52 1.01 19.52
N HIS A 135 -5.22 1.25 19.46
CA HIS A 135 -4.51 1.98 20.51
C HIS A 135 -4.62 3.49 20.32
N LEU A 136 -4.58 4.25 21.41
CA LEU A 136 -4.59 5.70 21.39
C LEU A 136 -3.18 6.27 21.31
N VAL A 137 -3.01 7.25 20.43
CA VAL A 137 -1.87 8.17 20.45
C VAL A 137 -2.29 9.38 21.27
N PHE A 138 -1.54 9.71 22.32
CA PHE A 138 -1.73 10.90 23.14
C PHE A 138 -0.77 12.01 22.74
N ASP A 139 -1.05 13.25 23.14
CA ASP A 139 -0.23 14.40 22.77
C ASP A 139 1.20 14.26 23.32
N PHE A 140 1.36 13.68 24.52
CA PHE A 140 2.68 13.39 25.07
C PHE A 140 3.45 12.32 24.27
N HIS A 141 2.78 11.39 23.57
CA HIS A 141 3.48 10.48 22.66
C HIS A 141 4.13 11.27 21.49
N GLN A 142 3.46 12.31 20.98
CA GLN A 142 4.01 13.16 19.92
C GLN A 142 5.20 13.98 20.42
N ALA A 143 5.10 14.54 21.64
CA ALA A 143 6.19 15.25 22.28
C ALA A 143 7.42 14.35 22.51
N VAL A 144 7.20 13.13 23.04
CA VAL A 144 8.27 12.13 23.26
C VAL A 144 8.94 11.72 21.95
N ASP A 145 8.19 11.51 20.86
CA ASP A 145 8.72 11.20 19.54
C ASP A 145 9.71 12.29 19.06
N GLY A 146 9.34 13.57 19.25
CA GLY A 146 10.21 14.71 18.97
C GLY A 146 11.47 14.74 19.84
N LEU A 147 11.33 14.49 21.15
CA LEU A 147 12.46 14.46 22.10
C LEU A 147 13.45 13.33 21.78
N GLN A 148 12.94 12.14 21.46
CA GLN A 148 13.77 10.98 21.10
C GLN A 148 14.59 11.24 19.83
N GLU A 149 14.02 11.90 18.83
CA GLU A 149 14.75 12.29 17.61
C GLU A 149 15.90 13.26 17.90
N VAL A 150 15.68 14.26 18.78
CA VAL A 150 16.72 15.21 19.19
C VAL A 150 17.82 14.52 19.98
N GLN A 151 17.44 13.69 20.95
CA GLN A 151 18.38 12.94 21.77
C GLN A 151 19.23 11.98 20.94
N ARG A 152 18.60 11.22 20.02
CA ARG A 152 19.31 10.30 19.13
C ARG A 152 20.28 11.03 18.21
N GLN A 153 19.87 12.18 17.64
CA GLN A 153 20.77 13.03 16.86
C GLN A 153 21.99 13.49 17.67
N ALA A 154 21.81 13.86 18.93
CA ALA A 154 22.89 14.32 19.80
C ALA A 154 23.85 13.18 20.22
N GLN A 155 23.32 11.98 20.45
CA GLN A 155 24.10 10.84 20.94
C GLN A 155 24.76 10.02 19.81
N GLU A 156 24.03 9.77 18.73
CA GLU A 156 24.44 8.86 17.65
C GLU A 156 24.85 9.61 16.36
N GLY A 157 24.73 10.95 16.35
CA GLY A 157 24.98 11.80 15.18
C GLY A 157 23.96 11.62 14.05
N LYS A 158 22.91 10.82 14.28
CA LYS A 158 21.91 10.41 13.30
C LYS A 158 20.52 10.34 13.95
N ASN A 159 19.50 10.81 13.26
CA ASN A 159 18.10 10.63 13.63
C ASN A 159 17.42 9.64 12.69
N ILE A 160 16.29 9.05 13.09
CA ILE A 160 15.55 8.14 12.20
C ILE A 160 14.84 8.96 11.11
N GLY A 161 14.43 10.19 11.44
CA GLY A 161 13.59 11.02 10.59
C GLY A 161 12.12 10.69 10.78
N THR A 162 11.68 10.48 12.02
CA THR A 162 10.27 10.16 12.32
C THR A 162 9.35 11.32 11.90
N THR A 163 8.05 11.02 11.74
CA THR A 163 7.05 12.04 11.42
C THR A 163 6.67 12.91 12.62
N ARG A 164 7.22 12.63 13.81
CA ARG A 164 6.88 13.30 15.08
C ARG A 164 5.39 13.28 15.38
N LYS A 165 4.73 12.17 15.01
CA LYS A 165 3.30 11.95 15.21
C LYS A 165 3.01 11.01 16.38
N GLY A 166 4.02 10.58 17.13
CA GLY A 166 3.85 9.74 18.31
C GLY A 166 3.60 8.27 18.00
N ILE A 167 3.86 7.84 16.76
CA ILE A 167 3.61 6.46 16.31
C ILE A 167 4.51 5.49 17.05
N GLY A 168 5.81 5.75 17.05
CA GLY A 168 6.80 4.91 17.75
C GLY A 168 6.51 4.79 19.25
N PRO A 169 6.38 5.92 19.98
CA PRO A 169 6.03 5.88 21.40
C PRO A 169 4.71 5.16 21.69
N ALA A 170 3.66 5.33 20.87
CA ALA A 170 2.40 4.62 21.05
C ALA A 170 2.54 3.10 20.85
N TYR A 171 3.28 2.66 19.82
CA TYR A 171 3.58 1.23 19.63
C TYR A 171 4.50 0.68 20.74
N SER A 172 5.40 1.49 21.30
CA SER A 172 6.21 1.13 22.46
C SER A 172 5.34 0.89 23.69
N SER A 173 4.38 1.79 23.97
CA SER A 173 3.41 1.62 25.06
C SER A 173 2.52 0.40 24.85
N LYS A 174 2.13 0.10 23.60
CA LYS A 174 1.43 -1.14 23.24
C LYS A 174 2.28 -2.38 23.56
N ALA A 175 3.54 -2.41 23.14
CA ALA A 175 4.45 -3.53 23.41
C ALA A 175 4.74 -3.69 24.92
N ALA A 176 4.84 -2.58 25.66
CA ALA A 176 5.00 -2.57 27.11
C ALA A 176 3.73 -3.01 27.86
N ARG A 177 2.58 -3.07 27.18
CA ARG A 177 1.24 -3.33 27.75
C ARG A 177 0.78 -2.24 28.73
N THR A 178 1.32 -1.04 28.60
CA THR A 178 0.94 0.15 29.39
C THR A 178 0.07 1.11 28.58
N GLY A 179 -0.01 0.93 27.26
CA GLY A 179 -0.84 1.72 26.36
C GLY A 179 -2.34 1.60 26.64
N LEU A 180 -3.08 2.61 26.20
CA LEU A 180 -4.54 2.68 26.30
C LEU A 180 -5.18 2.55 24.91
N ARG A 181 -6.37 1.96 24.88
CA ARG A 181 -7.13 1.67 23.67
C ARG A 181 -8.46 2.40 23.66
N ILE A 182 -9.13 2.38 22.51
CA ILE A 182 -10.47 2.95 22.35
C ILE A 182 -11.49 2.34 23.33
N CYS A 183 -11.42 1.03 23.58
CA CYS A 183 -12.28 0.36 24.55
C CYS A 183 -12.05 0.87 25.97
N ASP A 184 -10.80 1.18 26.34
CA ASP A 184 -10.47 1.72 27.66
C ASP A 184 -11.08 3.11 27.83
N LEU A 185 -11.03 3.95 26.77
CA LEU A 185 -11.62 5.30 26.77
C LEU A 185 -13.15 5.30 26.91
N LEU A 186 -13.82 4.30 26.34
CA LEU A 186 -15.29 4.23 26.30
C LEU A 186 -15.93 3.48 27.48
N SER A 187 -15.11 2.83 28.31
CA SER A 187 -15.49 2.11 29.52
C SER A 187 -15.71 3.10 30.69
N ASP A 188 -15.27 2.73 31.89
CA ASP A 188 -15.20 3.63 33.04
C ASP A 188 -14.13 4.71 32.84
N PHE A 189 -14.58 5.96 32.77
CA PHE A 189 -13.71 7.10 32.53
C PHE A 189 -12.79 7.41 33.73
N ASP A 190 -13.16 7.04 34.96
CA ASP A 190 -12.33 7.27 36.14
C ASP A 190 -11.15 6.28 36.18
N GLU A 191 -11.39 5.02 35.81
CA GLU A 191 -10.33 4.03 35.60
C GLU A 191 -9.40 4.44 34.45
N PHE A 192 -9.98 4.87 33.32
CA PHE A 192 -9.21 5.41 32.20
C PHE A 192 -8.33 6.58 32.63
N SER A 193 -8.89 7.53 33.38
CA SER A 193 -8.17 8.71 33.87
C SER A 193 -7.01 8.33 34.78
N THR A 194 -7.19 7.34 35.64
CA THR A 194 -6.14 6.81 36.51
C THR A 194 -5.01 6.18 35.69
N ARG A 195 -5.33 5.33 34.72
CA ARG A 195 -4.33 4.69 33.86
C ARG A 195 -3.61 5.71 32.97
N PHE A 196 -4.31 6.72 32.48
CA PHE A 196 -3.72 7.83 31.71
C PHE A 196 -2.70 8.61 32.55
N LYS A 197 -3.05 8.96 33.79
CA LYS A 197 -2.14 9.64 34.74
C LYS A 197 -0.87 8.83 34.99
N ASN A 198 -1.02 7.52 35.22
CA ASN A 198 0.12 6.63 35.42
C ASN A 198 1.03 6.57 34.19
N LEU A 199 0.46 6.44 32.99
CA LEU A 199 1.22 6.43 31.74
C LEU A 199 1.94 7.76 31.50
N ALA A 200 1.27 8.89 31.71
CA ALA A 200 1.86 10.22 31.62
C ALA A 200 3.04 10.38 32.59
N GLN A 201 2.89 9.97 33.86
CA GLN A 201 3.94 10.03 34.86
C GLN A 201 5.15 9.15 34.50
N GLN A 202 4.93 7.95 33.95
CA GLN A 202 6.00 7.09 33.44
C GLN A 202 6.80 7.80 32.33
N HIS A 203 6.12 8.45 31.39
CA HIS A 203 6.78 9.22 30.34
C HIS A 203 7.55 10.43 30.89
N GLN A 204 7.01 11.16 31.85
CA GLN A 204 7.73 12.28 32.50
C GLN A 204 8.97 11.81 33.27
N SER A 205 8.91 10.62 33.87
CA SER A 205 10.05 10.03 34.57
C SER A 205 11.18 9.63 33.61
N MET A 206 10.82 9.14 32.41
CA MET A 206 11.81 8.82 31.36
C MET A 206 12.34 10.07 30.65
N PHE A 207 11.52 11.12 30.55
CA PHE A 207 11.84 12.36 29.85
C PHE A 207 11.59 13.55 30.77
N PRO A 208 12.57 13.95 31.61
CA PRO A 208 12.37 15.00 32.62
C PRO A 208 11.98 16.38 32.06
N SER A 209 12.28 16.65 30.78
CA SER A 209 11.90 17.87 30.07
C SER A 209 10.49 17.83 29.46
N LEU A 210 9.74 16.74 29.66
CA LEU A 210 8.40 16.56 29.12
C LEU A 210 7.35 17.19 30.04
N GLU A 211 6.71 18.24 29.55
CA GLU A 211 5.57 18.86 30.21
C GLU A 211 4.26 18.25 29.67
N ILE A 212 3.34 17.90 30.58
CA ILE A 212 2.05 17.29 30.23
C ILE A 212 0.95 18.00 31.02
N ASP A 213 0.04 18.68 30.31
CA ASP A 213 -1.23 19.14 30.88
C ASP A 213 -2.21 17.96 30.96
N VAL A 214 -2.10 17.19 32.05
CA VAL A 214 -2.87 15.97 32.28
C VAL A 214 -4.36 16.25 32.33
N GLU A 215 -4.79 17.25 33.11
CA GLU A 215 -6.21 17.53 33.32
C GLU A 215 -6.86 18.13 32.06
N GLY A 216 -6.15 19.01 31.33
CA GLY A 216 -6.64 19.53 30.05
C GLY A 216 -6.76 18.43 28.99
N GLN A 217 -5.79 17.52 28.89
CA GLN A 217 -5.87 16.39 27.96
C GLN A 217 -7.02 15.43 28.32
N LEU A 218 -7.19 15.08 29.59
CA LEU A 218 -8.32 14.25 30.04
C LEU A 218 -9.67 14.89 29.72
N LYS A 219 -9.82 16.19 29.97
CA LYS A 219 -11.04 16.93 29.62
C LYS A 219 -11.36 16.85 28.12
N ARG A 220 -10.35 17.01 27.26
CA ARG A 220 -10.52 16.89 25.80
C ARG A 220 -10.86 15.47 25.39
N LEU A 221 -10.18 14.47 25.95
CA LEU A 221 -10.44 13.05 25.70
C LEU A 221 -11.85 12.63 26.09
N LYS A 222 -12.39 13.17 27.20
CA LYS A 222 -13.79 12.95 27.59
C LYS A 222 -14.78 13.44 26.53
N GLY A 223 -14.52 14.61 25.94
CA GLY A 223 -15.32 15.12 24.84
C GLY A 223 -15.24 14.24 23.59
N PHE A 224 -14.06 13.73 23.27
CA PHE A 224 -13.88 12.81 22.14
C PHE A 224 -14.51 11.44 22.38
N ALA A 225 -14.56 10.95 23.61
CA ALA A 225 -15.20 9.66 23.96
C ALA A 225 -16.66 9.64 23.51
N GLU A 226 -17.43 10.70 23.80
CA GLU A 226 -18.83 10.78 23.39
C GLU A 226 -18.99 10.91 21.88
N ARG A 227 -18.12 11.68 21.21
CA ARG A 227 -18.15 11.85 19.76
C ARG A 227 -17.79 10.57 19.01
N ILE A 228 -16.84 9.77 19.52
CA ILE A 228 -16.38 8.55 18.84
C ILE A 228 -17.26 7.34 19.13
N ARG A 229 -17.96 7.30 20.27
CA ARG A 229 -18.81 6.19 20.72
C ARG A 229 -19.70 5.57 19.62
N PRO A 230 -20.43 6.31 18.77
CA PRO A 230 -21.29 5.71 17.73
C PRO A 230 -20.52 5.00 16.61
N MET A 231 -19.24 5.33 16.43
CA MET A 231 -18.39 4.75 15.38
C MET A 231 -17.63 3.51 15.88
N VAL A 232 -17.64 3.21 17.18
CA VAL A 232 -16.82 2.12 17.73
C VAL A 232 -17.58 0.80 17.77
N ARG A 233 -16.92 -0.28 17.32
CA ARG A 233 -17.44 -1.66 17.37
C ARG A 233 -16.35 -2.64 17.78
N ASP A 234 -16.75 -3.85 18.17
CA ASP A 234 -15.83 -4.98 18.24
C ASP A 234 -15.30 -5.24 16.82
N GLY A 235 -14.01 -4.94 16.62
CA GLY A 235 -13.39 -4.99 15.30
C GLY A 235 -13.27 -6.40 14.74
N VAL A 236 -13.01 -7.39 15.60
CA VAL A 236 -12.81 -8.79 15.19
C VAL A 236 -14.15 -9.37 14.75
N TYR A 237 -15.19 -9.17 15.55
CA TYR A 237 -16.53 -9.62 15.23
C TYR A 237 -17.08 -8.93 13.98
N PHE A 238 -16.88 -7.61 13.85
CA PHE A 238 -17.26 -6.85 12.65
C PHE A 238 -16.64 -7.44 11.37
N MET A 239 -15.33 -7.73 11.39
CA MET A 239 -14.66 -8.34 10.25
C MET A 239 -15.09 -9.78 10.02
N TYR A 240 -15.32 -10.56 11.08
CA TYR A 240 -15.82 -11.92 10.97
C TYR A 240 -17.19 -11.96 10.26
N GLU A 241 -18.15 -11.13 10.68
CA GLU A 241 -19.46 -11.01 10.03
C GLU A 241 -19.35 -10.55 8.58
N ALA A 242 -18.48 -9.57 8.31
CA ALA A 242 -18.26 -9.07 6.96
C ALA A 242 -17.73 -10.16 6.00
N LEU A 243 -16.90 -11.08 6.51
CA LEU A 243 -16.29 -12.14 5.71
C LEU A 243 -17.19 -13.37 5.58
N HIS A 244 -17.95 -13.74 6.62
CA HIS A 244 -18.73 -14.98 6.66
C HIS A 244 -20.23 -14.79 6.39
N GLY A 245 -20.70 -13.53 6.32
CA GLY A 245 -22.06 -13.20 5.90
C GLY A 245 -22.24 -13.25 4.37
N PRO A 246 -23.20 -12.47 3.82
CA PRO A 246 -23.34 -12.30 2.38
C PRO A 246 -22.01 -11.87 1.75
N PRO A 247 -21.69 -12.29 0.51
CA PRO A 247 -20.42 -11.95 -0.13
C PRO A 247 -20.17 -10.43 -0.16
N LYS A 248 -19.03 -10.00 0.40
CA LYS A 248 -18.59 -8.60 0.41
C LYS A 248 -17.20 -8.45 -0.16
N LYS A 249 -16.99 -7.38 -0.91
CA LYS A 249 -15.68 -6.93 -1.40
C LYS A 249 -15.02 -6.07 -0.32
N VAL A 250 -14.02 -6.62 0.34
CA VAL A 250 -13.23 -5.93 1.36
C VAL A 250 -11.88 -5.53 0.77
N LEU A 251 -11.57 -4.24 0.79
CA LEU A 251 -10.29 -3.67 0.40
C LEU A 251 -9.49 -3.29 1.65
N VAL A 252 -8.22 -3.68 1.69
CA VAL A 252 -7.27 -3.30 2.74
C VAL A 252 -6.22 -2.37 2.15
N GLU A 253 -6.22 -1.15 2.66
CA GLU A 253 -5.25 -0.12 2.34
C GLU A 253 -4.04 -0.24 3.27
N GLY A 254 -2.89 -0.69 2.73
CA GLY A 254 -1.64 -0.74 3.47
C GLY A 254 -1.01 0.64 3.66
N ALA A 255 -0.66 0.97 4.90
CA ALA A 255 0.14 2.15 5.23
C ALA A 255 1.64 1.89 5.02
N ASN A 256 2.39 2.95 4.65
CA ASN A 256 3.83 2.89 4.37
C ASN A 256 4.16 1.80 3.31
N ALA A 257 5.25 1.05 3.46
CA ALA A 257 5.69 0.07 2.46
C ALA A 257 6.58 -1.01 3.06
N ALA A 258 6.83 -2.08 2.30
CA ALA A 258 7.56 -3.27 2.73
C ALA A 258 8.94 -2.96 3.35
N LEU A 259 9.71 -2.01 2.80
CA LEU A 259 11.06 -1.71 3.31
C LEU A 259 11.07 -0.72 4.48
N LEU A 260 9.89 -0.26 4.90
CA LEU A 260 9.64 0.47 6.14
C LEU A 260 8.98 -0.42 7.21
N ASP A 261 8.78 -1.71 6.94
CA ASP A 261 8.27 -2.67 7.92
C ASP A 261 9.22 -2.78 9.12
N ILE A 262 8.69 -2.91 10.33
CA ILE A 262 9.49 -2.99 11.56
C ILE A 262 10.44 -4.20 11.59
N ASP A 263 10.03 -5.33 11.00
CA ASP A 263 10.79 -6.58 11.00
C ASP A 263 11.59 -6.74 9.70
N PHE A 264 10.96 -6.42 8.58
CA PHE A 264 11.49 -6.73 7.24
C PHE A 264 12.08 -5.52 6.52
N GLY A 265 11.96 -4.32 7.10
CA GLY A 265 12.49 -3.11 6.50
C GLY A 265 13.98 -2.90 6.74
N THR A 266 14.49 -1.74 6.30
CA THR A 266 15.88 -1.34 6.58
C THR A 266 16.07 -0.82 7.99
N TYR A 267 15.87 -1.69 8.99
CA TYR A 267 16.01 -1.35 10.41
C TYR A 267 17.38 -0.72 10.71
N PRO A 268 17.46 0.35 11.52
CA PRO A 268 16.38 0.98 12.31
C PRO A 268 15.56 2.05 11.58
N PHE A 269 15.81 2.29 10.29
CA PHE A 269 15.17 3.34 9.50
C PHE A 269 13.84 2.87 8.91
N VAL A 270 12.92 2.53 9.80
CA VAL A 270 11.62 1.89 9.52
C VAL A 270 10.53 2.54 10.35
N THR A 271 9.27 2.21 10.09
CA THR A 271 8.16 2.54 10.99
C THR A 271 8.03 1.48 12.08
N SER A 272 7.15 1.70 13.05
CA SER A 272 6.95 0.81 14.21
C SER A 272 5.81 -0.21 14.02
N SER A 273 5.46 -0.51 12.77
CA SER A 273 4.35 -1.40 12.42
C SER A 273 4.70 -2.33 11.27
N ASN A 274 3.97 -3.44 11.14
CA ASN A 274 4.13 -4.34 10.00
C ASN A 274 3.37 -3.81 8.77
N CYS A 275 4.14 -3.35 7.79
CA CYS A 275 3.66 -2.82 6.50
C CYS A 275 3.51 -3.91 5.44
N THR A 276 3.75 -5.17 5.82
CA THR A 276 3.64 -6.36 4.98
C THR A 276 2.31 -7.09 5.16
N VAL A 277 2.05 -8.10 4.33
CA VAL A 277 0.79 -8.85 4.30
C VAL A 277 0.42 -9.48 5.65
N GLY A 278 1.40 -9.85 6.47
CA GLY A 278 1.17 -10.36 7.83
C GLY A 278 0.48 -9.35 8.75
N GLY A 279 0.72 -8.05 8.54
CA GLY A 279 0.06 -6.95 9.25
C GLY A 279 -1.45 -6.89 9.00
N VAL A 280 -1.93 -7.43 7.88
CA VAL A 280 -3.37 -7.52 7.58
C VAL A 280 -4.05 -8.50 8.53
N CYS A 281 -3.46 -9.68 8.74
CA CYS A 281 -3.99 -10.68 9.68
C CYS A 281 -4.06 -10.11 11.10
N THR A 282 -2.93 -9.61 11.60
CA THR A 282 -2.82 -9.14 13.00
C THR A 282 -3.56 -7.82 13.24
N GLY A 283 -3.67 -6.98 12.21
CA GLY A 283 -4.28 -5.66 12.29
C GLY A 283 -5.80 -5.64 12.13
N LEU A 284 -6.40 -6.68 11.54
CA LEU A 284 -7.84 -6.84 11.38
C LEU A 284 -8.43 -8.00 12.18
N GLY A 285 -7.60 -8.87 12.76
CA GLY A 285 -8.06 -10.06 13.47
C GLY A 285 -8.63 -11.14 12.54
N ILE A 286 -8.11 -11.22 11.31
CA ILE A 286 -8.55 -12.19 10.30
C ILE A 286 -7.50 -13.27 10.09
N PRO A 287 -7.89 -14.52 9.79
CA PRO A 287 -6.93 -15.58 9.57
C PRO A 287 -6.41 -15.54 8.11
N PRO A 288 -5.21 -16.09 7.84
CA PRO A 288 -4.55 -15.94 6.54
C PRO A 288 -5.34 -16.51 5.36
N GLN A 289 -6.20 -17.50 5.57
CA GLN A 289 -7.08 -18.04 4.53
C GLN A 289 -8.13 -17.06 4.00
N ASN A 290 -8.39 -15.97 4.73
CA ASN A 290 -9.23 -14.86 4.28
C ASN A 290 -8.46 -13.81 3.47
N ILE A 291 -7.16 -13.98 3.24
CA ILE A 291 -6.40 -13.12 2.33
C ILE A 291 -6.53 -13.66 0.90
N GLY A 292 -6.97 -12.80 -0.01
CA GLY A 292 -7.14 -13.09 -1.44
C GLY A 292 -6.02 -12.47 -2.26
N GLU A 293 -6.40 -11.53 -3.11
CA GLU A 293 -5.46 -10.82 -3.98
C GLU A 293 -4.60 -9.85 -3.17
N VAL A 294 -3.28 -9.84 -3.43
CA VAL A 294 -2.31 -8.94 -2.79
C VAL A 294 -1.55 -8.20 -3.88
N TYR A 295 -1.90 -6.94 -4.09
CA TYR A 295 -1.29 -6.06 -5.07
C TYR A 295 -0.04 -5.39 -4.50
N GLY A 296 1.10 -5.61 -5.15
CA GLY A 296 2.34 -4.90 -4.89
C GLY A 296 2.42 -3.64 -5.75
N VAL A 297 2.35 -2.48 -5.13
CA VAL A 297 2.50 -1.19 -5.82
C VAL A 297 3.97 -0.83 -5.90
N VAL A 298 4.43 -0.57 -7.11
CA VAL A 298 5.83 -0.29 -7.43
C VAL A 298 5.93 0.98 -8.28
N LYS A 299 6.91 1.82 -7.97
CA LYS A 299 7.25 2.99 -8.77
C LYS A 299 8.30 2.61 -9.80
N ALA A 300 8.28 3.27 -10.97
CA ALA A 300 9.20 2.97 -12.08
C ALA A 300 10.69 3.24 -11.75
N TYR A 301 10.94 3.96 -10.66
CA TYR A 301 12.24 4.23 -10.06
C TYR A 301 12.07 4.14 -8.53
N THR A 302 13.15 4.30 -7.79
CA THR A 302 13.10 4.16 -6.33
C THR A 302 13.23 5.51 -5.66
N THR A 303 12.44 5.72 -4.61
CA THR A 303 12.49 6.91 -3.77
C THR A 303 12.64 6.52 -2.31
N ARG A 304 13.31 7.36 -1.52
CA ARG A 304 13.44 7.17 -0.07
C ARG A 304 13.42 8.51 0.65
N VAL A 305 12.64 8.59 1.73
CA VAL A 305 12.66 9.71 2.67
C VAL A 305 13.55 9.34 3.87
N GLY A 306 14.33 10.31 4.35
CA GLY A 306 15.17 10.14 5.52
C GLY A 306 16.50 9.44 5.22
N ILE A 307 17.22 9.15 6.31
CA ILE A 307 18.55 8.56 6.23
C ILE A 307 18.49 7.03 6.05
N GLY A 308 19.66 6.44 5.85
CA GLY A 308 19.82 4.99 5.66
C GLY A 308 20.31 4.62 4.26
N ALA A 309 20.69 3.36 4.09
CA ALA A 309 21.30 2.89 2.85
C ALA A 309 20.31 2.95 1.69
N PHE A 310 20.77 3.45 0.54
CA PHE A 310 19.97 3.47 -0.68
C PHE A 310 20.86 3.06 -1.85
N PRO A 311 20.94 1.74 -2.16
CA PRO A 311 21.91 1.20 -3.09
C PRO A 311 21.87 1.83 -4.49
N THR A 312 20.70 2.18 -5.01
CA THR A 312 20.52 2.75 -6.35
C THR A 312 20.46 4.27 -6.38
N GLU A 313 20.70 4.95 -5.25
CA GLU A 313 20.65 6.41 -5.16
C GLU A 313 21.52 7.08 -6.23
N GLN A 314 20.97 8.11 -6.87
CA GLN A 314 21.67 8.90 -7.88
C GLN A 314 21.94 10.30 -7.30
N ILE A 315 23.19 10.55 -6.93
CA ILE A 315 23.67 11.89 -6.51
C ILE A 315 24.30 12.56 -7.74
N ASN A 316 23.47 12.82 -8.75
CA ASN A 316 23.86 13.39 -10.05
C ASN A 316 22.62 13.96 -10.76
N GLU A 317 22.80 14.47 -11.99
CA GLU A 317 21.75 15.05 -12.81
C GLU A 317 20.52 14.13 -13.05
N ILE A 318 20.69 12.81 -13.01
CA ILE A 318 19.57 11.87 -13.16
C ILE A 318 18.73 11.83 -11.91
N GLY A 319 19.35 11.85 -10.72
CA GLY A 319 18.63 11.93 -9.45
C GLY A 319 17.79 13.21 -9.36
N ASP A 320 18.35 14.34 -9.77
CA ASP A 320 17.65 15.62 -9.82
C ASP A 320 16.51 15.61 -10.86
N LEU A 321 16.71 14.97 -12.01
CA LEU A 321 15.69 14.80 -13.04
C LEU A 321 14.51 13.95 -12.53
N LEU A 322 14.79 12.82 -11.87
CA LEU A 322 13.77 11.97 -11.28
C LEU A 322 13.01 12.71 -10.18
N GLN A 323 13.73 13.42 -9.30
CA GLN A 323 13.14 14.19 -8.21
C GLN A 323 12.21 15.29 -8.74
N SER A 324 12.66 16.04 -9.75
CA SER A 324 11.89 17.14 -10.33
C SER A 324 10.69 16.67 -11.13
N ARG A 325 10.83 15.66 -12.01
CA ARG A 325 9.70 15.15 -12.81
C ARG A 325 8.67 14.36 -12.01
N GLY A 326 9.11 13.67 -10.95
CA GLY A 326 8.22 12.90 -10.08
C GLY A 326 7.47 13.71 -9.03
N HIS A 327 7.81 15.00 -8.92
CA HIS A 327 7.44 15.84 -7.80
C HIS A 327 7.79 15.23 -6.43
N GLU A 328 9.04 14.79 -6.27
CA GLU A 328 9.49 14.01 -5.11
C GLU A 328 9.83 14.89 -3.89
N TRP A 329 8.77 15.48 -3.33
CA TRP A 329 8.80 16.23 -2.09
C TRP A 329 7.74 15.71 -1.13
N GLY A 330 8.09 15.64 0.16
CA GLY A 330 7.14 15.23 1.18
C GLY A 330 6.01 16.26 1.30
N VAL A 331 4.77 15.84 1.08
CA VAL A 331 3.58 16.73 1.11
C VAL A 331 3.43 17.45 2.46
N THR A 332 3.73 16.76 3.57
CA THR A 332 3.62 17.34 4.92
C THR A 332 4.87 18.12 5.35
N THR A 333 6.07 17.66 4.95
CA THR A 333 7.34 18.16 5.51
C THR A 333 8.13 19.05 4.56
N GLY A 334 7.79 19.07 3.27
CA GLY A 334 8.56 19.71 2.20
C GLY A 334 9.93 19.06 1.92
N ARG A 335 10.27 17.95 2.60
CA ARG A 335 11.59 17.32 2.45
C ARG A 335 11.73 16.69 1.07
N LYS A 336 12.83 17.03 0.38
CA LYS A 336 13.27 16.36 -0.84
C LYS A 336 13.44 14.86 -0.59
N ARG A 337 12.86 14.01 -1.44
CA ARG A 337 13.11 12.57 -1.40
C ARG A 337 14.37 12.25 -2.19
N ARG A 338 15.15 11.32 -1.67
CA ARG A 338 16.30 10.75 -2.38
C ARG A 338 15.76 9.91 -3.53
N CYS A 339 16.37 10.03 -4.71
CA CYS A 339 15.91 9.35 -5.92
C CYS A 339 17.00 8.44 -6.47
N GLY A 340 16.60 7.29 -7.01
CA GLY A 340 17.52 6.29 -7.53
C GLY A 340 16.86 5.38 -8.55
N TRP A 341 17.66 4.56 -9.22
CA TRP A 341 17.15 3.60 -10.20
C TRP A 341 16.20 2.57 -9.57
N LEU A 342 15.39 1.93 -10.40
CA LEU A 342 14.60 0.77 -10.00
C LEU A 342 15.54 -0.32 -9.47
N ASP A 343 15.24 -0.83 -8.28
CA ASP A 343 16.01 -1.91 -7.67
C ASP A 343 15.18 -3.19 -7.69
N LEU A 344 15.59 -4.19 -8.49
CA LEU A 344 14.86 -5.46 -8.57
C LEU A 344 15.14 -6.38 -7.36
N MET A 345 16.24 -6.16 -6.63
CA MET A 345 16.54 -6.96 -5.44
C MET A 345 15.54 -6.66 -4.33
N ILE A 346 15.25 -5.38 -4.09
CA ILE A 346 14.26 -4.99 -3.09
C ILE A 346 12.85 -5.44 -3.47
N LEU A 347 12.50 -5.44 -4.77
CA LEU A 347 11.19 -5.92 -5.22
C LEU A 347 11.05 -7.43 -5.07
N ARG A 348 12.10 -8.19 -5.41
CA ARG A 348 12.12 -9.64 -5.17
C ARG A 348 11.98 -9.94 -3.67
N TYR A 349 12.71 -9.21 -2.83
CA TYR A 349 12.60 -9.32 -1.37
C TYR A 349 11.18 -9.02 -0.88
N ALA A 350 10.59 -7.90 -1.31
CA ALA A 350 9.22 -7.55 -0.97
C ALA A 350 8.21 -8.63 -1.41
N HIS A 351 8.42 -9.26 -2.56
CA HIS A 351 7.57 -10.37 -3.01
C HIS A 351 7.74 -11.65 -2.17
N MET A 352 8.97 -11.99 -1.76
CA MET A 352 9.20 -13.15 -0.89
C MET A 352 8.44 -13.02 0.44
N VAL A 353 8.35 -11.81 0.99
CA VAL A 353 7.64 -11.56 2.25
C VAL A 353 6.13 -11.45 2.05
N ASN A 354 5.67 -10.79 0.97
CA ASN A 354 4.26 -10.46 0.79
C ASN A 354 3.46 -11.42 -0.09
N GLY A 355 4.12 -12.25 -0.90
CA GLY A 355 3.46 -13.17 -1.83
C GLY A 355 2.55 -12.46 -2.84
N PHE A 356 3.00 -11.34 -3.42
CA PHE A 356 2.17 -10.54 -4.33
C PHE A 356 1.53 -11.37 -5.45
N THR A 357 0.22 -11.26 -5.61
CA THR A 357 -0.52 -11.95 -6.67
C THR A 357 -0.46 -11.18 -7.99
N ALA A 358 -0.25 -9.86 -7.92
CA ALA A 358 -0.03 -8.99 -9.06
C ALA A 358 0.78 -7.74 -8.67
N TRP A 359 1.42 -7.14 -9.68
CA TRP A 359 2.15 -5.88 -9.56
C TRP A 359 1.38 -4.76 -10.24
N VAL A 360 1.38 -3.58 -9.63
CA VAL A 360 0.76 -2.38 -10.19
C VAL A 360 1.77 -1.24 -10.19
N ALA A 361 2.00 -0.64 -11.35
CA ALA A 361 2.83 0.54 -11.45
C ALA A 361 2.09 1.75 -10.85
N GLY A 362 2.70 2.40 -9.87
CA GLY A 362 2.30 3.73 -9.45
C GLY A 362 2.52 4.71 -10.59
N LEU A 363 1.45 5.11 -11.25
CA LEU A 363 1.51 6.15 -12.28
C LEU A 363 1.64 7.50 -11.59
N ASP A 364 2.86 8.00 -11.44
CA ASP A 364 3.07 9.44 -11.19
C ASP A 364 2.94 10.19 -12.51
N GLU A 365 2.33 11.37 -12.46
CA GLU A 365 2.13 12.23 -13.63
C GLU A 365 3.48 12.70 -14.17
N ALA A 366 4.08 11.93 -15.08
CA ALA A 366 4.98 12.49 -16.06
C ALA A 366 4.15 13.23 -17.12
N GLY A 367 3.71 14.47 -16.83
CA GLY A 367 3.50 15.46 -17.88
C GLY A 367 2.30 16.41 -17.77
N HIS A 368 2.59 17.72 -17.80
CA HIS A 368 1.97 18.64 -18.76
C HIS A 368 3.00 19.70 -19.24
N PRO A 369 2.93 20.19 -20.50
CA PRO A 369 4.10 20.65 -21.25
C PRO A 369 4.32 22.16 -21.21
N GLY A 370 5.58 22.56 -21.22
CA GLY A 370 5.99 23.96 -21.40
C GLY A 370 7.48 24.11 -21.60
N HIS A 371 8.10 23.38 -22.54
CA HIS A 371 9.30 23.82 -23.27
C HIS A 371 9.73 22.76 -24.30
N PRO A 372 9.95 23.12 -25.58
CA PRO A 372 10.46 22.20 -26.59
C PRO A 372 11.98 22.10 -26.47
N GLY A 373 12.46 21.21 -25.60
CA GLY A 373 13.87 20.79 -25.58
C GLY A 373 14.06 19.56 -26.44
N ARG A 374 14.88 19.65 -27.50
CA ARG A 374 15.33 18.47 -28.27
C ARG A 374 16.18 17.58 -27.35
N ASP A 375 15.65 16.43 -26.96
CA ASP A 375 16.39 15.45 -26.14
C ASP A 375 17.16 14.51 -27.09
N GLN A 376 18.48 14.69 -27.19
CA GLN A 376 19.37 13.80 -27.92
C GLN A 376 19.74 12.61 -27.02
N GLY A 377 19.28 11.42 -27.41
CA GLY A 377 19.86 10.10 -27.09
C GLY A 377 20.10 9.78 -25.61
N ARG A 378 19.19 9.03 -24.96
CA ARG A 378 19.46 8.42 -23.64
C ARG A 378 19.05 6.94 -23.56
N ARG A 379 19.97 6.16 -22.99
CA ARG A 379 19.94 4.69 -22.82
C ARG A 379 18.97 4.30 -21.69
N GLY A 380 18.13 3.30 -21.92
CA GLY A 380 17.34 2.65 -20.86
C GLY A 380 18.20 1.70 -20.03
N VAL A 381 17.92 1.54 -18.73
CA VAL A 381 18.78 0.78 -17.80
C VAL A 381 17.96 -0.15 -16.91
N GLN A 382 18.41 -1.39 -16.78
CA GLN A 382 17.89 -2.46 -15.92
C GLN A 382 19.04 -2.99 -15.04
N ALA A 383 18.92 -3.06 -13.71
CA ALA A 383 19.95 -3.69 -12.87
C ALA A 383 19.62 -5.16 -12.57
N GLN A 384 20.62 -6.07 -12.67
CA GLN A 384 20.53 -7.45 -12.19
C GLN A 384 21.91 -7.93 -11.71
N ARG A 385 21.94 -8.48 -10.48
CA ARG A 385 22.89 -9.52 -10.05
C ARG A 385 22.15 -10.54 -9.19
N GLU A 386 22.55 -11.81 -9.29
CA GLU A 386 22.23 -12.85 -8.30
C GLU A 386 23.15 -12.64 -7.09
N ALA A 387 22.58 -12.26 -5.96
CA ALA A 387 23.20 -12.40 -4.65
C ALA A 387 22.09 -12.66 -3.62
N ASP A 388 22.38 -13.52 -2.66
CA ASP A 388 21.48 -13.83 -1.54
C ASP A 388 21.13 -12.56 -0.75
N PRO A 389 19.95 -12.49 -0.12
CA PRO A 389 19.53 -11.33 0.67
C PRO A 389 20.57 -11.04 1.77
N LEU A 390 21.18 -9.86 1.68
CA LEU A 390 22.24 -9.39 2.58
C LEU A 390 21.66 -8.91 3.91
N LEU A 391 22.45 -8.99 4.98
CA LEU A 391 22.09 -8.46 6.29
C LEU A 391 21.90 -6.93 6.22
N PRO A 392 21.04 -6.32 7.07
CA PRO A 392 20.85 -4.86 7.11
C PRO A 392 22.16 -4.06 7.25
N SER A 393 23.17 -4.61 7.94
CA SER A 393 24.50 -4.03 8.14
C SER A 393 25.41 -4.09 6.89
N GLU A 394 24.99 -4.78 5.84
CA GLU A 394 25.73 -4.99 4.60
C GLU A 394 25.12 -4.22 3.42
N VAL A 395 23.86 -3.77 3.54
CA VAL A 395 23.16 -2.99 2.50
C VAL A 395 23.94 -1.73 2.10
N GLY A 396 24.61 -1.07 3.07
CA GLY A 396 25.45 0.11 2.80
C GLY A 396 26.76 -0.19 2.07
N ARG A 397 27.17 -1.46 1.97
CA ARG A 397 28.40 -1.92 1.30
C ARG A 397 28.13 -2.53 -0.09
N CYS A 398 26.86 -2.62 -0.49
CA CYS A 398 26.46 -3.15 -1.79
C CYS A 398 27.05 -2.34 -2.95
N ARG A 399 27.78 -3.00 -3.85
CA ARG A 399 28.07 -2.45 -5.19
C ARG A 399 27.00 -2.93 -6.17
N GLN A 400 26.31 -1.98 -6.77
CA GLN A 400 25.28 -2.25 -7.78
C GLN A 400 25.89 -2.68 -9.11
N VAL A 401 25.19 -3.59 -9.81
CA VAL A 401 25.49 -3.97 -11.20
C VAL A 401 24.31 -3.57 -12.07
N GLN A 402 24.52 -2.58 -12.93
CA GLN A 402 23.54 -2.09 -13.88
C GLN A 402 23.78 -2.71 -15.26
N ARG A 403 22.71 -3.14 -15.94
CA ARG A 403 22.71 -3.45 -17.37
C ARG A 403 22.01 -2.32 -18.12
N PHE A 404 22.68 -1.78 -19.13
CA PHE A 404 22.11 -0.77 -20.01
C PHE A 404 21.54 -1.50 -21.24
N HIS A 405 20.30 -1.19 -21.63
CA HIS A 405 19.71 -1.62 -22.90
C HIS A 405 20.01 -0.60 -23.99
N ASP A 406 20.13 -1.08 -25.23
CA ASP A 406 20.50 -0.27 -26.39
C ASP A 406 19.38 0.75 -26.75
N PRO A 407 19.66 2.06 -26.78
CA PRO A 407 18.69 3.11 -27.11
C PRO A 407 18.15 3.03 -28.54
N ALA A 408 18.79 2.30 -29.47
CA ALA A 408 18.33 2.16 -30.86
C ALA A 408 16.93 1.53 -31.01
N VAL A 409 16.38 0.95 -29.94
CA VAL A 409 15.01 0.42 -29.90
C VAL A 409 13.96 1.51 -29.59
N LEU A 410 14.37 2.67 -29.05
CA LEU A 410 13.47 3.73 -28.56
C LEU A 410 13.23 4.86 -29.58
N ASP A 411 14.19 5.11 -30.48
CA ASP A 411 14.23 6.35 -31.30
C ASP A 411 13.38 6.33 -32.59
N LYS A 412 12.57 5.28 -32.81
CA LYS A 412 11.73 5.14 -34.02
C LYS A 412 10.24 5.41 -33.83
N ALA A 413 9.79 5.78 -32.63
CA ALA A 413 8.35 5.76 -32.33
C ALA A 413 7.62 7.11 -32.42
N GLY A 414 8.30 8.27 -32.47
CA GLY A 414 7.69 9.59 -32.74
C GLY A 414 6.43 9.94 -31.92
N ALA A 415 6.21 9.29 -30.78
CA ALA A 415 4.95 9.34 -30.04
C ALA A 415 5.17 10.04 -28.70
N ASP A 416 4.42 11.12 -28.50
CA ASP A 416 4.30 11.81 -27.21
C ASP A 416 3.58 10.89 -26.20
N PRO A 417 4.26 10.42 -25.13
CA PRO A 417 3.66 9.54 -24.14
C PRO A 417 2.77 10.27 -23.12
N SER A 418 2.58 11.59 -23.23
CA SER A 418 1.73 12.38 -22.32
C SER A 418 0.23 12.37 -22.68
N GLY A 419 -0.18 11.65 -23.73
CA GLY A 419 -1.57 11.54 -24.17
C GLY A 419 -2.39 10.42 -23.48
N PRO A 420 -3.73 10.54 -23.41
CA PRO A 420 -4.60 9.54 -22.77
C PRO A 420 -4.68 8.26 -23.61
N CYS A 421 -4.12 7.16 -23.10
CA CYS A 421 -4.17 5.84 -23.73
C CYS A 421 -5.35 5.02 -23.15
N ARG A 422 -6.34 4.59 -23.96
CA ARG A 422 -7.42 3.68 -23.53
C ARG A 422 -7.86 2.65 -24.59
N VAL A 423 -8.21 1.44 -24.07
CA VAL A 423 -9.13 0.37 -24.55
C VAL A 423 -8.52 -0.99 -24.96
N ALA A 424 -9.14 -2.07 -24.44
CA ALA A 424 -9.25 -3.40 -25.07
C ALA A 424 -10.68 -3.96 -24.89
N THR A 425 -11.36 -4.34 -25.97
CA THR A 425 -12.65 -5.05 -25.96
C THR A 425 -12.53 -6.41 -26.66
N SER A 426 -13.37 -7.37 -26.23
CA SER A 426 -13.43 -8.74 -26.74
C SER A 426 -14.69 -8.96 -27.59
N ARG A 427 -14.56 -9.68 -28.73
CA ARG A 427 -15.41 -10.80 -29.19
C ARG A 427 -15.00 -11.31 -30.60
N PRO A 428 -15.43 -12.52 -31.01
CA PRO A 428 -14.61 -13.46 -31.77
C PRO A 428 -14.88 -13.48 -33.28
N PHE A 429 -14.02 -14.21 -33.99
CA PHE A 429 -14.12 -14.64 -35.39
C PHE A 429 -13.78 -13.58 -36.45
N LEU A 430 -12.59 -13.68 -37.06
CA LEU A 430 -12.43 -13.88 -38.51
C LEU A 430 -10.95 -14.03 -38.93
N SER A 431 -10.75 -15.04 -39.78
CA SER A 431 -9.62 -15.43 -40.65
C SER A 431 -8.19 -14.94 -40.36
N ARG A 432 -7.36 -15.94 -40.04
CA ARG A 432 -5.90 -15.95 -40.12
C ARG A 432 -5.42 -15.62 -41.55
N GLN A 433 -4.81 -14.46 -41.79
CA GLN A 433 -3.55 -14.35 -42.56
C GLN A 433 -3.02 -12.92 -42.78
N ASN A 434 -3.82 -11.85 -42.61
CA ASN A 434 -3.34 -10.48 -42.90
C ASN A 434 -3.01 -9.58 -41.69
N GLN A 435 -3.05 -10.10 -40.47
CA GLN A 435 -2.73 -9.34 -39.24
C GLN A 435 -1.26 -9.43 -38.78
N ARG A 436 -0.39 -10.18 -39.47
CA ARG A 436 1.00 -10.41 -39.03
C ARG A 436 2.00 -9.30 -39.38
N ARG A 437 1.60 -8.25 -40.10
CA ARG A 437 2.53 -7.20 -40.56
C ARG A 437 2.23 -5.76 -40.13
N LYS A 438 1.10 -5.47 -39.47
CA LYS A 438 0.75 -4.11 -38.98
C LYS A 438 0.51 -4.01 -37.47
N GLN A 439 0.84 -5.05 -36.71
CA GLN A 439 0.59 -5.15 -35.26
C GLN A 439 1.88 -5.32 -34.45
N ARG A 440 3.00 -4.77 -34.95
CA ARG A 440 4.30 -4.77 -34.25
C ARG A 440 4.77 -3.41 -33.74
N ASP A 441 4.13 -2.30 -34.10
CA ASP A 441 4.78 -0.98 -34.00
C ASP A 441 4.08 0.08 -33.13
N LEU A 442 3.20 -0.29 -32.18
CA LEU A 442 2.49 0.71 -31.34
C LEU A 442 2.48 0.40 -29.83
N THR A 443 3.46 -0.36 -29.32
CA THR A 443 3.38 -0.92 -27.95
C THR A 443 4.75 -0.93 -27.24
N ALA A 444 5.61 0.07 -27.45
CA ALA A 444 7.02 -0.06 -27.02
C ALA A 444 7.45 0.74 -25.78
N ILE A 445 6.76 1.81 -25.37
CA ILE A 445 7.36 2.75 -24.38
C ILE A 445 6.80 2.61 -22.95
N PHE A 446 5.61 2.07 -22.76
CA PHE A 446 5.07 1.78 -21.42
C PHE A 446 4.50 0.36 -21.23
N CYS A 447 4.24 -0.37 -22.33
CA CYS A 447 3.68 -1.72 -22.25
C CYS A 447 4.73 -2.81 -21.97
N THR A 448 6.04 -2.51 -22.03
CA THR A 448 7.10 -3.48 -21.75
C THR A 448 7.28 -3.74 -20.24
N PHE A 449 6.67 -2.93 -19.37
CA PHE A 449 6.87 -3.01 -17.91
C PHE A 449 5.73 -3.64 -17.11
N VAL A 450 4.61 -4.02 -17.75
CA VAL A 450 3.52 -4.75 -17.07
C VAL A 450 3.57 -6.22 -17.50
N PHE A 451 4.51 -6.98 -16.92
CA PHE A 451 4.40 -8.43 -16.91
C PHE A 451 3.41 -8.83 -15.81
N LEU A 452 2.24 -9.32 -16.21
CA LEU A 452 1.39 -10.14 -15.34
C LEU A 452 2.15 -11.44 -15.01
N PHE A 453 2.90 -11.43 -13.91
CA PHE A 453 3.41 -12.66 -13.31
C PHE A 453 2.22 -13.39 -12.68
N LYS A 454 1.64 -14.35 -13.42
CA LYS A 454 0.74 -15.33 -12.82
C LYS A 454 1.59 -16.54 -12.44
N PRO A 455 1.85 -16.83 -11.14
CA PRO A 455 2.55 -18.03 -10.76
C PRO A 455 1.62 -19.24 -10.97
N SER A 456 1.74 -19.91 -12.10
CA SER A 456 1.19 -21.26 -12.27
C SER A 456 2.35 -22.26 -12.21
N ALA A 457 2.70 -22.75 -11.02
CA ALA A 457 3.22 -24.10 -10.76
C ALA A 457 3.78 -24.21 -9.33
N GLN A 458 3.90 -25.45 -8.87
CA GLN A 458 4.22 -25.89 -7.51
C GLN A 458 5.60 -25.46 -7.00
N PRO A 459 5.86 -25.54 -5.67
CA PRO A 459 7.05 -24.97 -5.01
C PRO A 459 8.43 -25.46 -5.50
N THR A 460 8.49 -26.47 -6.36
CA THR A 460 9.74 -27.13 -6.78
C THR A 460 10.32 -26.61 -8.11
N ASP A 461 9.59 -25.80 -8.89
CA ASP A 461 10.04 -25.36 -10.23
C ASP A 461 10.81 -24.01 -10.24
N PHE A 462 11.07 -23.41 -9.07
CA PHE A 462 11.64 -22.05 -8.96
C PHE A 462 13.13 -21.91 -9.31
N TYR A 463 13.83 -23.00 -9.67
CA TYR A 463 15.26 -22.97 -9.99
C TYR A 463 15.60 -22.83 -11.49
N ASN A 464 14.62 -22.82 -12.41
CA ASN A 464 14.91 -22.76 -13.85
C ASN A 464 14.02 -21.76 -14.61
N LEU A 465 14.56 -20.57 -14.86
CA LEU A 465 13.90 -19.42 -15.50
C LEU A 465 13.61 -19.54 -17.01
N LYS A 466 13.75 -20.72 -17.63
CA LYS A 466 13.55 -20.90 -19.09
C LYS A 466 12.08 -21.02 -19.53
N HIS A 467 11.11 -21.08 -18.61
CA HIS A 467 9.73 -21.48 -18.96
C HIS A 467 8.59 -20.58 -18.46
N LEU A 468 8.85 -19.34 -18.03
CA LEU A 468 7.78 -18.37 -17.72
C LEU A 468 6.99 -17.99 -18.99
N LYS A 469 5.85 -18.66 -19.22
CA LYS A 469 4.85 -18.28 -20.23
C LYS A 469 3.91 -17.24 -19.62
N ALA A 470 4.05 -15.98 -20.03
CA ALA A 470 3.13 -14.90 -19.69
C ALA A 470 1.75 -15.12 -20.35
N SER A 471 0.67 -14.93 -19.57
CA SER A 471 -0.69 -14.80 -20.09
C SER A 471 -1.17 -13.38 -19.78
N VAL A 472 -1.50 -12.63 -20.83
CA VAL A 472 -1.85 -11.21 -20.75
C VAL A 472 -3.36 -11.05 -20.57
N VAL A 473 -3.79 -10.33 -19.54
CA VAL A 473 -5.19 -9.94 -19.32
C VAL A 473 -5.22 -8.43 -19.07
N TYR A 474 -5.86 -7.67 -19.95
CA TYR A 474 -6.02 -6.22 -19.82
C TYR A 474 -7.40 -5.90 -19.21
N ILE A 475 -7.45 -4.94 -18.29
CA ILE A 475 -8.71 -4.37 -17.76
C ILE A 475 -8.58 -2.85 -17.79
N PHE A 476 -9.53 -2.15 -18.43
CA PHE A 476 -9.82 -0.73 -18.21
C PHE A 476 -11.31 -0.46 -18.40
N LEU A 477 -11.89 0.38 -17.52
CA LEU A 477 -13.27 0.88 -17.53
C LEU A 477 -13.33 2.35 -17.99
N ASN A 478 -14.48 2.73 -18.55
CA ASN A 478 -14.83 4.07 -19.04
C ASN A 478 -16.14 4.53 -18.38
N PRO A 479 -16.32 5.83 -18.06
CA PRO A 479 -17.63 6.45 -18.23
C PRO A 479 -17.58 7.75 -19.05
N ALA A 480 -18.31 7.71 -20.16
CA ALA A 480 -19.04 8.74 -20.92
C ALA A 480 -18.56 10.20 -21.01
N ILE A 481 -18.43 10.69 -22.26
CA ILE A 481 -18.98 12.00 -22.65
C ILE A 481 -19.80 11.83 -23.94
N SER A 482 -20.99 12.43 -23.89
CA SER A 482 -22.03 12.53 -24.90
C SER A 482 -21.89 13.77 -25.79
N HIS A 483 -22.38 13.63 -27.03
CA HIS A 483 -22.97 14.66 -27.92
C HIS A 483 -22.09 15.73 -28.62
N GLN A 484 -22.34 15.82 -29.94
CA GLN A 484 -22.03 16.88 -30.93
C GLN A 484 -20.56 16.95 -31.38
N LEU A 485 -20.20 16.69 -32.65
CA LEU A 485 -20.61 17.42 -33.86
C LEU A 485 -20.62 16.51 -35.12
N LYS A 486 -21.43 16.92 -36.11
CA LYS A 486 -21.77 16.25 -37.38
C LYS A 486 -20.57 16.09 -38.35
N PRO A 487 -20.65 15.15 -39.32
CA PRO A 487 -19.69 15.06 -40.42
C PRO A 487 -20.03 16.09 -41.51
N GLU A 488 -19.03 16.84 -42.00
CA GLU A 488 -19.08 17.46 -43.32
C GLU A 488 -18.30 16.63 -44.36
N PRO A 489 -18.79 16.54 -45.61
CA PRO A 489 -18.16 15.76 -46.66
C PRO A 489 -17.25 16.59 -47.60
N PHE A 490 -16.17 15.92 -48.06
CA PHE A 490 -15.56 15.99 -49.40
C PHE A 490 -14.70 17.17 -49.90
N SER A 491 -13.83 16.76 -50.84
CA SER A 491 -13.00 17.47 -51.85
C SER A 491 -11.63 17.96 -51.35
N GLY A 492 -10.51 17.73 -52.04
CA GLY A 492 -10.28 17.29 -53.41
C GLY A 492 -9.37 18.30 -54.11
N SER A 493 -8.06 18.06 -54.09
CA SER A 493 -7.07 18.40 -55.13
C SER A 493 -5.70 17.89 -54.68
#